data_AF-A0A5Q0GR74-F1
#
_entry.id   AF-A0A5Q0GR74-F1
#
_cell.length_a   1.000
_cell.length_b   1.000
_cell.length_c   1.000
_cell.angle_alpha   90.00
_cell.angle_beta   90.00
_cell.angle_gamma   90.00
#
_symmetry.space_group_name_H-M   'P 1'
#
loop_
_entity.id
_entity.type
_entity.pdbx_description
1 polymer ?
#
loop_
_entity_poly.entity_id
_entity_poly.type
_entity_poly.pdbx_seq_one_letter_code
_entity_poly.pdbx_strand_id
1 'polypeptide(L)' 'MSLIELVKASQYLLSKIAKHPDFLALKYHPDLTIGDAETALSYLKDELETNQQSANTANTCD' A
#
# COMPACT_ATOMS: atom_id res chain seq x y z
N MET A 1 -7.82 -3.58 13.40
CA MET A 1 -7.14 -3.00 12.23
C MET A 1 -7.75 -3.64 10.99
N SER A 2 -8.37 -2.83 10.14
CA SER A 2 -8.94 -3.23 8.86
C SER A 2 -7.83 -3.43 7.81
N LEU A 3 -8.17 -4.11 6.71
CA LEU A 3 -7.22 -4.32 5.62
C LEU A 3 -6.74 -3.00 5.00
N ILE A 4 -7.63 -2.03 4.83
CA ILE A 4 -7.27 -0.70 4.31
C ILE A 4 -6.32 0.06 5.25
N GLU A 5 -6.48 -0.09 6.57
CA GLU A 5 -5.56 0.48 7.55
C GLU A 5 -4.18 -0.21 7.49
N LEU A 6 -4.15 -1.54 7.30
CA LEU A 6 -2.89 -2.28 7.13
C LEU A 6 -2.14 -1.86 5.87
N VAL A 7 -2.85 -1.64 4.75
CA VAL A 7 -2.26 -1.15 3.49
C VAL A 7 -1.65 0.25 3.69
N LYS A 8 -2.41 1.17 4.30
CA LYS A 8 -1.94 2.54 4.59
C LYS A 8 -0.72 2.55 5.52
N ALA A 9 -0.75 1.72 6.57
CA ALA A 9 0.38 1.58 7.49
C ALA A 9 1.63 1.03 6.79
N SER A 10 1.45 0.05 5.89
CA SER A 10 2.54 -0.55 5.12
C SER A 10 3.16 0.46 4.14
N GLN A 11 2.34 1.22 3.41
CA GLN A 11 2.80 2.30 2.53
C GLN A 11 3.59 3.35 3.32
N TYR A 12 3.11 3.74 4.50
CA TYR A 12 3.84 4.65 5.37
C TYR A 12 5.21 4.09 5.77
N LEU A 13 5.26 2.83 6.23
CA LEU A 13 6.50 2.18 6.65
C LEU A 13 7.51 2.08 5.51
N LEU A 14 7.08 1.65 4.32
CA LEU A 14 7.94 1.60 3.13
C LEU A 14 8.51 2.97 2.78
N SER A 15 7.71 4.04 2.87
CA SER A 15 8.19 5.40 2.62
C SER A 15 9.27 5.86 3.62
N LYS A 16 9.25 5.31 4.85
CA LYS A 16 10.29 5.56 5.86
C LYS A 16 11.55 4.75 5.57
N ILE A 17 11.40 3.48 5.22
CA ILE A 17 12.53 2.61 4.86
C ILE A 17 13.25 3.18 3.63
N ALA A 18 12.52 3.58 2.58
CA ALA A 18 13.08 4.14 1.35
C ALA A 18 13.95 5.39 1.58
N LYS A 19 13.69 6.15 2.65
CA LYS A 19 14.41 7.38 3.00
C LYS A 19 15.48 7.17 4.08
N HIS A 20 15.59 5.96 4.64
CA HIS A 20 16.50 5.71 5.75
C HIS A 20 17.95 5.59 5.24
N PRO A 21 18.94 6.25 5.88
CA PRO A 21 20.33 6.21 5.43
C PRO A 21 20.89 4.79 5.35
N ASP A 22 20.54 3.92 6.31
CA ASP A 22 21.00 2.53 6.29
C ASP A 22 20.49 1.75 5.08
N PHE A 23 19.27 2.04 4.61
CA PHE A 23 18.73 1.43 3.40
C PHE A 23 19.45 1.96 2.15
N LEU A 24 19.69 3.27 2.08
CA LEU A 24 20.41 3.91 0.98
C LEU A 24 21.88 3.51 0.90
N ALA A 25 22.48 3.11 2.01
CA ALA A 25 23.86 2.64 2.08
C ALA A 25 24.03 1.17 1.66
N LEU A 26 22.93 0.42 1.49
CA LEU A 26 22.99 -0.97 1.03
C LEU A 26 23.58 -1.03 -0.37
N LYS A 27 24.62 -1.86 -0.54
CA LYS A 27 25.13 -2.26 -1.87
C LYS A 27 24.39 -3.48 -2.40
N TYR A 28 23.09 -3.55 -2.10
CA TYR A 28 22.21 -4.65 -2.46
C TYR A 28 21.22 -4.18 -3.52
N HIS A 29 21.16 -4.90 -4.64
CA HIS A 29 20.28 -4.60 -5.75
C HIS A 29 19.34 -5.80 -5.93
N PRO A 30 18.19 -5.82 -5.23
CA PRO A 30 17.20 -6.88 -5.39
C PRO A 30 16.50 -6.78 -6.75
N ASP A 31 15.97 -7.91 -7.22
CA ASP A 31 15.10 -7.94 -8.41
C ASP A 31 13.77 -7.21 -8.19
N LEU A 32 13.34 -7.10 -6.93
CA LEU A 32 12.15 -6.36 -6.50
C LEU A 32 12.55 -5.21 -5.57
N THR A 33 12.12 -4.01 -5.93
CA THR A 33 12.43 -2.76 -5.23
C THR A 33 11.33 -2.37 -4.25
N ILE A 34 11.61 -1.39 -3.38
CA ILE A 34 10.56 -0.75 -2.57
C ILE A 34 9.50 -0.10 -3.48
N GLY A 35 9.89 0.45 -4.64
CA GLY A 35 8.96 1.01 -5.60
C GLY A 35 7.96 -0.01 -6.14
N ASP A 36 8.39 -1.26 -6.32
CA ASP A 36 7.49 -2.36 -6.74
C ASP A 36 6.48 -2.68 -5.64
N ALA A 37 6.93 -2.71 -4.38
CA ALA A 37 6.04 -2.92 -3.23
C ALA A 37 5.05 -1.75 -3.05
N GLU A 38 5.49 -0.50 -3.23
CA GLU A 38 4.62 0.68 -3.18
C GLU A 38 3.57 0.65 -4.29
N THR A 39 3.96 0.22 -5.50
CA THR A 39 3.05 0.06 -6.65
C THR A 39 2.01 -1.02 -6.36
N ALA A 40 2.41 -2.20 -5.89
CA ALA A 40 1.50 -3.28 -5.56
C ALA A 40 0.50 -2.89 -4.46
N LEU A 41 0.95 -2.17 -3.43
CA LEU A 41 0.06 -1.67 -2.37
C LEU A 41 -0.89 -0.59 -2.87
N SER A 42 -0.50 0.20 -3.86
CA SER A 42 -1.38 1.20 -4.47
C SER A 42 -2.52 0.52 -5.23
N TYR A 43 -2.22 -0.51 -6.04
CA TYR A 43 -3.26 -1.31 -6.71
C TYR A 43 -4.21 -1.99 -5.72
N LEU A 44 -3.65 -2.57 -4.64
CA LEU A 44 -4.48 -3.18 -3.60
C LEU A 44 -5.36 -2.14 -2.90
N LYS A 45 -4.85 -0.94 -2.63
CA LYS A 45 -5.62 0.14 -2.02
C LYS A 45 -6.78 0.57 -2.92
N ASP A 46 -6.51 0.79 -4.21
CA ASP A 46 -7.51 1.25 -5.17
C ASP A 46 -8.66 0.23 -5.30
N GLU A 47 -8.33 -1.07 -5.34
CA GLU A 47 -9.32 -2.15 -5.38
C GLU A 47 -10.16 -2.20 -4.09
N LEU A 48 -9.54 -2.03 -2.92
CA LEU A 48 -10.25 -2.01 -1.64
C LEU A 48 -11.20 -0.81 -1.52
N GLU A 49 -10.76 0.37 -1.94
CA GLU A 49 -11.57 1.59 -1.92
C GLU A 49 -12.75 1.47 -2.91
N THR A 50 -12.53 0.87 -4.09
CA THR A 50 -13.58 0.57 -5.07
C THR A 50 -14.63 -0.41 -4.54
N ASN A 51 -14.19 -1.48 -3.87
CA ASN A 51 -15.08 -2.47 -3.28
C ASN A 51 -15.90 -1.90 -2.11
N GLN A 52 -15.30 -1.03 -1.29
CA GLN A 52 -16.02 -0.32 -0.22
C GLN A 52 -17.06 0.64 -0.79
N GLN A 53 -16.74 1.36 -1.88
CA GLN A 53 -17.69 2.25 -2.53
C GLN A 53 -18.88 1.49 -3.13
N SER A 54 -18.62 0.37 -3.79
CA SER A 54 -19.64 -0.50 -4.40
C SER A 54 -20.57 -1.10 -3.34
N ALA A 55 -19.99 -1.54 -2.21
CA ALA A 55 -20.76 -2.06 -1.08
C ALA A 55 -21.66 -1.00 -0.43
N ASN A 56 -21.25 0.27 -0.42
CA ASN A 56 -22.01 1.41 0.13
C ASN A 56 -23.11 1.94 -0.81
N THR A 57 -23.04 1.63 -2.10
CA THR A 57 -24.11 1.96 -3.06
C THR A 57 -25.21 0.89 -3.10
N ALA A 58 -24.88 -0.38 -2.79
CA ALA A 58 -25.83 -1.49 -2.84
C ALA A 58 -26.84 -1.50 -1.68
N ASN A 59 -26.52 -0.83 -0.58
CA ASN A 59 -27.29 -0.72 0.66
C ASN A 59 -28.00 0.64 0.83
N THR A 60 -28.03 1.47 -0.22
CA THR A 60 -28.83 2.72 -0.25
C THR A 60 -30.08 2.61 -1.15
N CYS A 61 -30.34 1.43 -1.71
CA CYS A 61 -31.54 1.11 -2.48
C CYS A 61 -32.45 0.16 -1.69
N ASP A 62 -33.00 0.62 -0.57
CA ASP A 62 -34.15 0.03 0.12
C ASP A 62 -35.11 1.16 0.57
#